data_AF-A0A518DF57-F1
#
_entry.id   AF-A0A518DF57-F1
#
_cell.length_a   1.000
_cell.length_b   1.000
_cell.length_c   1.000
_cell.angle_alpha   90.00
_cell.angle_beta   90.00
_cell.angle_gamma   90.00
#
_symmetry.space_group_name_H-M   'P 1'
#
loop_
_entity.id
_entity.type
_entity.pdbx_description
1 polymer ?
#
loop_
_entity_poly.entity_id
_entity_poly.type
_entity_poly.pdbx_seq_one_letter_code
_entity_poly.pdbx_strand_id
1 'polypeptide(L)'
;MSRNPQEIARVVQSVLRLAGPRRSPGAIVAVLVIGLLIAVLAPTVQGWLPPSEPTAGQGGSPPAAGRPAAGEAAASDYLEQVGAETYRSPAGLVYGRGSQHGHRLKHLMAHAEDQPDRPGSHGVFDAKQPVELLTLIDQGYRLAKSGRQTRTRKEEGRTIYVIDMRRRIGYVGGESGARRGKPAATNMQLITDGDRFITAYPLTP
;
A
#
# COMPACT_ATOMS: atom_id res chain seq x y z
N MET A 1 29.34 -16.35 -9.48
CA MET A 1 29.47 -15.53 -10.71
C MET A 1 28.65 -14.27 -10.52
N SER A 2 29.34 -13.14 -10.49
CA SER A 2 28.94 -11.83 -10.00
C SER A 2 28.12 -11.03 -11.02
N ARG A 3 26.99 -10.45 -10.60
CA ARG A 3 26.32 -9.35 -11.32
C ARG A 3 26.51 -8.06 -10.55
N ASN A 4 26.71 -6.96 -11.27
CA ASN A 4 26.95 -5.64 -10.70
C ASN A 4 25.68 -5.11 -9.99
N PRO A 5 25.65 -5.07 -8.65
CA PRO A 5 24.47 -4.80 -7.82
C PRO A 5 23.99 -3.34 -7.80
N GLN A 6 24.70 -2.43 -8.46
CA GLN A 6 24.53 -0.98 -8.31
C GLN A 6 23.36 -0.39 -9.13
N GLU A 7 22.81 -1.13 -10.11
CA GLU A 7 21.69 -0.67 -10.95
C GLU A 7 20.30 -1.07 -10.41
N ILE A 8 20.19 -2.21 -9.73
CA ILE A 8 18.98 -2.62 -8.98
C ILE A 8 18.72 -1.62 -7.85
N ALA A 9 19.80 -1.06 -7.26
CA ALA A 9 19.74 0.02 -6.30
C ALA A 9 19.14 1.32 -6.86
N ARG A 10 19.23 1.65 -8.16
CA ARG A 10 18.66 2.91 -8.71
C ARG A 10 17.15 2.85 -8.94
N VAL A 11 16.59 1.69 -9.29
CA VAL A 11 15.15 1.53 -9.52
C VAL A 11 14.39 1.33 -8.22
N VAL A 12 15.01 0.67 -7.23
CA VAL A 12 14.52 0.65 -5.84
C VAL A 12 14.71 2.02 -5.18
N GLN A 13 15.84 2.72 -5.38
CA GLN A 13 16.03 4.07 -4.82
C GLN A 13 15.18 5.17 -5.47
N SER A 14 14.67 4.98 -6.68
CA SER A 14 13.73 5.93 -7.31
C SER A 14 12.28 5.68 -6.90
N VAL A 15 11.93 4.47 -6.44
CA VAL A 15 10.73 4.24 -5.62
C VAL A 15 10.89 4.89 -4.23
N LEU A 16 12.11 4.93 -3.66
CA LEU A 16 12.42 5.52 -2.33
C LEU A 16 12.55 7.06 -2.30
N ARG A 17 12.62 7.77 -3.43
CA ARG A 17 12.75 9.26 -3.48
C ARG A 17 11.47 10.02 -3.84
N LEU A 18 10.37 9.35 -4.18
CA LEU A 18 9.16 9.97 -4.73
C LEU A 18 7.93 9.97 -3.79
N ALA A 19 8.06 9.52 -2.54
CA ALA A 19 7.06 9.65 -1.47
C ALA A 19 7.11 11.02 -0.75
N GLY A 20 7.53 12.09 -1.45
CA GLY A 20 7.62 13.46 -0.93
C GLY A 20 6.76 14.43 -1.75
N PRO A 21 6.02 15.37 -1.15
CA PRO A 21 5.08 16.20 -1.88
C PRO A 21 5.84 17.23 -2.71
N ARG A 22 5.75 17.14 -4.04
CA ARG A 22 6.13 18.25 -4.92
C ARG A 22 4.88 19.02 -5.34
N ARG A 23 4.66 20.15 -4.65
CA ARG A 23 3.83 21.25 -5.11
C ARG A 23 4.46 21.85 -6.37
N SER A 24 3.68 22.00 -7.43
CA SER A 24 3.89 23.06 -8.42
C SER A 24 2.54 23.57 -8.95
N PRO A 25 2.41 24.88 -9.24
CA PRO A 25 1.13 25.55 -9.47
C PRO A 25 0.73 25.56 -10.95
N GLY A 26 -0.59 25.51 -11.21
CA GLY A 26 -1.22 25.71 -12.53
C GLY A 26 -1.18 24.45 -13.42
N ALA A 27 -2.23 24.04 -14.14
CA ALA A 27 -3.49 24.67 -14.48
C ALA A 27 -4.48 23.61 -15.03
N ILE A 28 -5.76 24.02 -15.09
CA ILE A 28 -6.81 23.57 -16.03
C ILE A 28 -7.61 22.30 -15.65
N VAL A 29 -8.69 22.56 -14.89
CA VAL A 29 -10.11 22.28 -15.20
C VAL A 29 -10.36 21.30 -16.36
N ALA A 30 -10.93 20.13 -16.03
CA ALA A 30 -11.86 19.43 -16.90
C ALA A 30 -13.02 18.90 -16.05
N VAL A 31 -14.12 19.64 -16.11
CA VAL A 31 -15.43 19.31 -15.56
C VAL A 31 -16.00 18.14 -16.35
N LEU A 32 -16.37 17.04 -15.69
CA LEU A 32 -17.40 16.14 -16.20
C LEU A 32 -18.44 15.88 -15.11
N VAL A 33 -19.61 16.43 -15.41
CA VAL A 33 -20.87 16.32 -14.69
C VAL A 33 -21.41 14.90 -14.87
N ILE A 34 -21.59 14.18 -13.77
CA ILE A 34 -22.68 13.22 -13.66
C ILE A 34 -23.34 13.45 -12.31
N GLY A 35 -24.49 14.13 -12.37
CA GLY A 35 -25.37 14.30 -11.24
C GLY A 35 -26.10 13.00 -10.93
N LEU A 36 -26.27 12.72 -9.64
CA LEU A 36 -27.48 12.08 -9.16
C LEU A 36 -27.85 12.72 -7.82
N LEU A 37 -28.95 13.47 -7.89
CA LEU A 37 -29.72 14.00 -6.77
C LEU A 37 -30.22 12.85 -5.89
N ILE A 38 -29.94 12.90 -4.58
CA ILE A 38 -30.95 12.67 -3.53
C ILE A 38 -30.66 13.65 -2.40
N ALA A 39 -31.67 14.45 -2.08
CA ALA A 39 -31.66 15.47 -1.05
C ALA A 39 -32.11 14.89 0.31
N VAL A 40 -31.83 15.69 1.35
CA VAL A 40 -32.69 16.00 2.51
C VAL A 40 -32.12 15.66 3.91
N LEU A 41 -31.97 16.76 4.68
CA LEU A 41 -32.01 16.99 6.14
C LEU A 41 -30.76 16.81 7.02
N ALA A 42 -30.21 17.97 7.43
CA ALA A 42 -29.46 18.18 8.65
C ALA A 42 -30.39 18.18 9.89
N PRO A 43 -29.84 18.06 11.11
CA PRO A 43 -29.71 19.28 11.89
C PRO A 43 -28.37 19.46 12.62
N THR A 44 -28.12 20.74 12.88
CA THR A 44 -27.06 21.42 13.63
C THR A 44 -26.86 20.95 15.06
N VAL A 45 -25.61 20.91 15.53
CA VAL A 45 -25.28 21.08 16.95
C VAL A 45 -24.04 21.97 17.14
N GLN A 46 -24.29 23.13 17.75
CA GLN A 46 -23.41 24.01 18.53
C GLN A 46 -22.53 23.15 19.49
N GLY A 47 -21.23 23.32 19.75
CA GLY A 47 -20.40 24.50 20.00
C GLY A 47 -20.00 24.53 21.49
N TRP A 48 -18.74 24.19 21.85
CA TRP A 48 -18.05 24.65 23.08
C TRP A 48 -16.54 24.29 23.06
N LEU A 49 -15.71 25.29 23.33
CA LEU A 49 -14.28 25.33 23.77
C LEU A 49 -14.26 26.41 24.90
N PRO A 50 -13.22 26.62 25.75
CA PRO A 50 -11.90 26.00 26.02
C PRO A 50 -11.71 25.82 27.59
N PRO A 51 -10.53 25.92 28.29
CA PRO A 51 -9.12 26.13 27.90
C PRO A 51 -8.00 25.30 28.61
N SER A 52 -6.82 25.41 28.00
CA SER A 52 -5.41 25.47 28.44
C SER A 52 -4.83 24.74 29.68
N GLU A 53 -3.62 24.22 29.45
CA GLU A 53 -2.64 23.52 30.32
C GLU A 53 -2.22 24.26 31.61
N PRO A 54 -1.46 23.58 32.51
CA PRO A 54 -0.01 23.83 32.51
C PRO A 54 0.92 22.62 32.79
N THR A 55 2.03 22.59 32.04
CA THR A 55 3.45 22.51 32.46
C THR A 55 4.04 21.35 33.31
N ALA A 56 5.03 20.70 32.67
CA ALA A 56 6.31 20.16 33.15
C ALA A 56 6.41 19.04 34.21
N GLY A 57 7.15 17.99 33.81
CA GLY A 57 7.83 17.05 34.69
C GLY A 57 8.86 16.22 33.90
N GLN A 58 10.09 16.72 33.80
CA GLN A 58 11.26 15.93 33.38
C GLN A 58 11.77 15.10 34.57
N GLY A 59 12.21 13.86 34.34
CA GLY A 59 13.05 13.16 35.31
C GLY A 59 13.17 11.65 35.17
N GLY A 60 14.05 11.19 34.27
CA GLY A 60 14.92 10.02 34.50
C GLY A 60 14.37 8.61 34.25
N SER A 61 14.74 8.02 33.12
CA SER A 61 14.92 6.56 33.01
C SER A 61 16.20 6.26 32.22
N PRO A 62 17.00 5.26 32.65
CA PRO A 62 18.39 5.05 32.24
C PRO A 62 18.55 4.55 30.79
N PRO A 63 19.76 4.71 30.18
CA PRO A 63 20.00 4.35 28.79
C PRO A 63 19.99 2.83 28.63
N ALA A 64 18.96 2.32 27.96
CA ALA A 64 18.96 0.95 27.47
C ALA A 64 20.04 0.82 26.38
N ALA A 65 20.99 -0.08 26.66
CA ALA A 65 22.09 -0.45 25.80
C ALA A 65 21.65 -0.73 24.36
N GLY A 66 22.49 -0.29 23.42
CA GLY A 66 22.25 -0.34 21.99
C GLY A 66 21.80 -1.71 21.48
N ARG A 67 20.59 -1.74 20.94
CA ARG A 67 20.25 -2.69 19.89
C ARG A 67 20.89 -2.19 18.60
N PRO A 68 21.64 -3.03 17.85
CA PRO A 68 22.07 -2.64 16.52
C PRO A 68 20.82 -2.37 15.68
N ALA A 69 20.78 -1.20 15.05
CA ALA A 69 19.77 -0.87 14.06
C ALA A 69 19.75 -1.99 13.02
N ALA A 70 18.60 -2.68 12.89
CA ALA A 70 18.38 -3.60 11.80
C ALA A 70 18.53 -2.78 10.50
N GLY A 71 19.63 -3.00 9.79
CA GLY A 71 19.90 -2.31 8.53
C GLY A 71 18.71 -2.47 7.59
N GLU A 72 18.29 -1.36 6.98
CA GLU A 72 17.31 -1.34 5.90
C GLU A 72 17.79 -2.28 4.79
N ALA A 73 17.35 -3.53 4.81
CA ALA A 73 17.46 -4.39 3.65
C ALA A 73 16.74 -3.66 2.51
N ALA A 74 17.48 -3.29 1.48
CA ALA A 74 16.88 -2.60 0.35
C ALA A 74 15.96 -3.59 -0.37
N ALA A 75 14.90 -3.12 -1.04
CA ALA A 75 14.07 -4.04 -1.85
C ALA A 75 14.89 -4.76 -2.95
N SER A 76 16.08 -4.25 -3.28
CA SER A 76 17.07 -4.91 -4.13
C SER A 76 17.65 -6.19 -3.53
N ASP A 77 17.66 -6.30 -2.20
CA ASP A 77 18.17 -7.46 -1.47
C ASP A 77 17.07 -8.51 -1.29
N TYR A 78 15.81 -8.08 -1.38
CA TYR A 78 14.64 -8.94 -1.28
C TYR A 78 14.26 -9.59 -2.61
N LEU A 79 14.49 -8.89 -3.72
CA LEU A 79 14.05 -9.30 -5.05
C LEU A 79 15.20 -9.83 -5.90
N GLU A 80 15.02 -11.01 -6.48
CA GLU A 80 15.92 -11.54 -7.49
C GLU A 80 15.60 -10.94 -8.86
N GLN A 81 16.57 -10.30 -9.52
CA GLN A 81 16.38 -9.89 -10.91
C GLN A 81 16.48 -11.10 -11.85
N VAL A 82 15.35 -11.48 -12.44
CA VAL A 82 15.22 -12.63 -13.34
C VAL A 82 15.11 -12.24 -14.82
N GLY A 83 15.06 -10.94 -15.11
CA GLY A 83 15.07 -10.41 -16.47
C GLY A 83 15.23 -8.88 -16.50
N ALA A 84 15.15 -8.31 -17.71
CA ALA A 84 15.11 -6.86 -17.88
C ALA A 84 13.86 -6.30 -17.18
N GLU A 85 14.06 -5.44 -16.18
CA GLU A 85 12.99 -4.86 -15.35
C GLU A 85 11.98 -5.91 -14.87
N THR A 86 12.47 -7.12 -14.55
CA THR A 86 11.64 -8.22 -14.09
C THR A 86 12.30 -8.85 -12.87
N TYR A 87 11.53 -8.91 -11.79
CA TYR A 87 12.00 -9.23 -10.46
C TYR A 87 11.12 -10.33 -9.86
N ARG A 88 11.73 -11.28 -9.17
CA ARG A 88 11.06 -12.39 -8.50
C ARG A 88 11.22 -12.25 -7.00
N SER A 89 10.14 -12.40 -6.24
CA SER A 89 10.21 -12.48 -4.77
C SER A 89 10.49 -13.89 -4.28
N PRO A 90 10.89 -14.08 -3.01
CA PRO A 90 11.11 -15.40 -2.42
C PRO A 90 9.90 -16.34 -2.48
N ALA A 91 8.67 -15.83 -2.46
CA ALA A 91 7.46 -16.64 -2.65
C ALA A 91 7.21 -17.03 -4.12
N GLY A 92 8.04 -16.56 -5.06
CA GLY A 92 7.96 -16.85 -6.48
C GLY A 92 7.04 -15.93 -7.27
N LEU A 93 6.57 -14.82 -6.71
CA LEU A 93 5.82 -13.82 -7.49
C LEU A 93 6.76 -13.05 -8.40
N VAL A 94 6.34 -12.86 -9.66
CA VAL A 94 7.10 -12.15 -10.68
C VAL A 94 6.50 -10.75 -10.91
N TYR A 95 7.30 -9.73 -10.64
CA TYR A 95 6.99 -8.32 -10.82
C TYR A 95 7.71 -7.82 -12.07
N GLY A 96 6.97 -7.28 -13.03
CA GLY A 96 7.56 -6.68 -14.21
C GLY A 96 6.86 -5.41 -14.64
N ARG A 97 7.10 -5.02 -15.90
CA ARG A 97 6.44 -3.88 -16.54
C ARG A 97 4.91 -4.05 -16.65
N GLY A 98 4.21 -2.93 -16.72
CA GLY A 98 2.76 -2.81 -16.88
C GLY A 98 2.08 -2.06 -15.73
N SER A 99 0.75 -1.92 -15.83
CA SER A 99 -0.12 -0.99 -15.06
C SER A 99 -0.04 0.46 -15.53
N GLN A 100 -0.98 1.29 -15.05
CA GLN A 100 -0.97 2.75 -15.27
C GLN A 100 0.30 3.45 -14.74
N HIS A 101 1.03 2.81 -13.82
CA HIS A 101 2.26 3.35 -13.24
C HIS A 101 3.52 2.91 -14.00
N GLY A 102 3.39 2.18 -15.11
CA GLY A 102 4.50 1.68 -15.93
C GLY A 102 5.18 0.42 -15.40
N HIS A 103 5.28 0.27 -14.07
CA HIS A 103 5.80 -0.94 -13.42
C HIS A 103 4.91 -1.41 -12.27
N ARG A 104 4.79 -2.73 -12.10
CA ARG A 104 3.90 -3.35 -11.12
C ARG A 104 4.31 -3.03 -9.66
N LEU A 105 5.61 -2.99 -9.37
CA LEU A 105 6.12 -2.55 -8.06
C LEU A 105 5.69 -1.11 -7.75
N LYS A 106 5.75 -0.19 -8.71
CA LYS A 106 5.32 1.20 -8.50
C LYS A 106 3.81 1.28 -8.22
N HIS A 107 3.01 0.47 -8.90
CA HIS A 107 1.58 0.39 -8.61
C HIS A 107 1.29 -0.18 -7.22
N LEU A 108 2.01 -1.22 -6.80
CA LEU A 108 1.91 -1.77 -5.45
C LEU A 108 2.26 -0.70 -4.40
N MET A 109 3.32 0.08 -4.61
CA MET A 109 3.70 1.16 -3.69
C MET A 109 2.67 2.30 -3.66
N ALA A 110 1.94 2.55 -4.75
CA ALA A 110 0.83 3.50 -4.73
C ALA A 110 -0.29 3.07 -3.76
N HIS A 111 -0.40 1.79 -3.44
CA HIS A 111 -1.30 1.28 -2.39
C HIS A 111 -0.71 1.39 -0.97
N ALA A 112 0.48 1.94 -0.79
CA ALA A 112 0.99 2.32 0.53
C ALA A 112 0.58 3.76 0.92
N GLU A 113 0.02 4.54 -0.01
CA GLU A 113 -0.34 5.93 0.19
C GLU A 113 -1.83 6.17 -0.07
N ASP A 114 -2.48 6.90 0.83
CA ASP A 114 -3.88 7.26 0.65
C ASP A 114 -4.03 8.39 -0.36
N GLN A 115 -5.13 8.34 -1.11
CA GLN A 115 -5.51 9.37 -2.06
C GLN A 115 -6.90 9.85 -1.64
N PRO A 116 -7.01 10.73 -0.63
CA PRO A 116 -8.29 11.06 0.01
C PRO A 116 -9.31 11.67 -0.96
N ASP A 117 -8.83 12.35 -1.99
CA ASP A 117 -9.66 12.98 -3.04
C ASP A 117 -9.93 12.05 -4.23
N ARG A 118 -9.49 10.78 -4.16
CA ARG A 118 -9.80 9.79 -5.21
C ARG A 118 -11.27 9.35 -5.07
N PRO A 119 -12.07 9.46 -6.15
CA PRO A 119 -13.45 8.98 -6.13
C PRO A 119 -13.55 7.51 -5.73
N GLY A 120 -14.47 7.23 -4.81
CA GLY A 120 -14.75 5.86 -4.34
C GLY A 120 -13.76 5.35 -3.29
N SER A 121 -13.54 4.03 -3.27
CA SER A 121 -12.69 3.34 -2.29
C SER A 121 -11.28 3.11 -2.82
N HIS A 122 -10.27 3.26 -1.95
CA HIS A 122 -8.88 2.91 -2.23
C HIS A 122 -8.33 2.03 -1.11
N GLY A 123 -7.91 0.81 -1.40
CA GLY A 123 -7.22 -0.01 -0.40
C GLY A 123 -5.84 0.55 -0.13
N VAL A 124 -5.53 0.84 1.14
CA VAL A 124 -4.24 1.42 1.56
C VAL A 124 -3.60 0.51 2.60
N PHE A 125 -2.42 -0.04 2.30
CA PHE A 125 -1.63 -0.86 3.23
C PHE A 125 -1.10 -0.03 4.38
N ASP A 126 -1.03 -0.64 5.57
CA ASP A 126 -0.33 -0.03 6.71
C ASP A 126 1.20 -0.11 6.51
N ALA A 127 1.70 -1.14 5.82
CA ALA A 127 3.11 -1.30 5.47
C ALA A 127 3.56 -0.22 4.48
N LYS A 128 4.44 0.69 4.92
CA LYS A 128 4.94 1.82 4.12
C LYS A 128 6.30 1.56 3.50
N GLN A 129 7.08 0.68 4.11
CA GLN A 129 8.42 0.37 3.62
C GLN A 129 8.35 -0.70 2.52
N PRO A 130 9.12 -0.55 1.42
CA PRO A 130 9.01 -1.47 0.28
C PRO A 130 9.20 -2.95 0.64
N VAL A 131 10.20 -3.29 1.47
CA VAL A 131 10.47 -4.68 1.88
C VAL A 131 9.38 -5.24 2.79
N GLU A 132 8.83 -4.42 3.68
CA GLU A 132 7.71 -4.83 4.54
C GLU A 132 6.48 -5.15 3.69
N LEU A 133 6.15 -4.29 2.73
CA LEU A 133 5.02 -4.49 1.83
C LEU A 133 5.23 -5.74 0.95
N LEU A 134 6.42 -5.92 0.37
CA LEU A 134 6.74 -7.13 -0.42
C LEU A 134 6.64 -8.40 0.42
N THR A 135 7.12 -8.37 1.67
CA THR A 135 7.02 -9.50 2.60
C THR A 135 5.57 -9.83 2.92
N LEU A 136 4.72 -8.82 3.08
CA LEU A 136 3.29 -8.98 3.30
C LEU A 136 2.61 -9.63 2.08
N ILE A 137 2.93 -9.17 0.86
CA ILE A 137 2.40 -9.77 -0.37
C ILE A 137 2.85 -11.22 -0.52
N ASP A 138 4.11 -11.53 -0.21
CA ASP A 138 4.64 -12.89 -0.21
C ASP A 138 3.92 -13.80 0.79
N GLN A 139 3.62 -13.29 2.00
CA GLN A 139 2.80 -14.00 2.98
C GLN A 139 1.41 -14.33 2.40
N GLY A 140 0.74 -13.34 1.81
CA GLY A 140 -0.57 -13.51 1.19
C GLY A 140 -0.53 -14.51 0.03
N TYR A 141 0.48 -14.44 -0.82
CA TYR A 141 0.63 -15.37 -1.95
C TYR A 141 0.85 -16.81 -1.49
N ARG A 142 1.65 -17.06 -0.45
CA ARG A 142 1.81 -18.42 0.10
C ARG A 142 0.50 -18.97 0.64
N LEU A 143 -0.30 -18.14 1.34
CA LEU A 143 -1.64 -18.53 1.79
C LEU A 143 -2.53 -18.89 0.60
N ALA A 144 -2.56 -18.02 -0.41
CA ALA A 144 -3.31 -18.24 -1.65
C ALA A 144 -2.93 -19.55 -2.36
N LYS A 145 -1.64 -19.81 -2.52
CA LYS A 145 -1.13 -21.04 -3.16
C LYS A 145 -1.44 -22.30 -2.35
N SER A 146 -1.54 -22.19 -1.03
CA SER A 146 -1.95 -23.31 -0.17
C SER A 146 -3.47 -23.50 -0.07
N GLY A 147 -4.28 -22.59 -0.63
CA GLY A 147 -5.74 -22.58 -0.50
C GLY A 147 -6.25 -22.22 0.90
N ARG A 148 -5.37 -21.89 1.84
CA ARG A 148 -5.73 -21.53 3.22
C ARG A 148 -6.22 -20.11 3.28
N GLN A 149 -7.30 -19.88 4.04
CA GLN A 149 -7.83 -18.53 4.32
C GLN A 149 -8.09 -17.73 3.03
N THR A 150 -8.38 -18.40 1.92
CA THR A 150 -8.41 -17.78 0.61
C THR A 150 -9.68 -18.17 -0.13
N ARG A 151 -10.36 -17.19 -0.70
CA ARG A 151 -11.36 -17.40 -1.75
C ARG A 151 -10.69 -17.11 -3.10
N THR A 152 -10.91 -17.97 -4.08
CA THR A 152 -10.28 -17.87 -5.39
C THR A 152 -11.32 -17.79 -6.49
N ARG A 153 -11.15 -16.87 -7.42
CA ARG A 153 -11.91 -16.78 -8.67
C ARG A 153 -10.97 -16.66 -9.86
N LYS A 154 -11.35 -17.24 -11.00
CA LYS A 154 -10.64 -17.04 -12.27
C LYS A 154 -11.50 -16.18 -13.20
N GLU A 155 -10.89 -15.19 -13.81
CA GLU A 155 -11.54 -14.26 -14.75
C GLU A 155 -10.56 -13.91 -15.87
N GLU A 156 -10.91 -14.20 -17.13
CA GLU A 156 -10.16 -13.73 -18.32
C GLU A 156 -8.64 -13.98 -18.24
N GLY A 157 -8.24 -15.19 -17.83
CA GLY A 157 -6.82 -15.57 -17.67
C GLY A 157 -6.17 -15.12 -16.37
N ARG A 158 -6.82 -14.27 -15.58
CA ARG A 158 -6.36 -13.84 -14.25
C ARG A 158 -6.93 -14.71 -13.15
N THR A 159 -6.17 -14.82 -12.07
CA THR A 159 -6.62 -15.40 -10.80
C THR A 159 -6.73 -14.30 -9.76
N ILE A 160 -7.91 -14.18 -9.17
CA ILE A 160 -8.21 -13.25 -8.09
C ILE A 160 -8.27 -14.06 -6.80
N TYR A 161 -7.41 -13.72 -5.85
CA TYR A 161 -7.41 -14.26 -4.50
C TYR A 161 -7.92 -13.19 -3.54
N VAL A 162 -8.89 -13.55 -2.69
CA VAL A 162 -9.26 -12.75 -1.51
C VAL A 162 -8.79 -13.54 -0.29
N ILE A 163 -7.75 -13.04 0.36
CA ILE A 163 -7.01 -13.71 1.41
C ILE A 163 -7.33 -13.03 2.74
N ASP A 164 -7.88 -13.78 3.70
CA ASP A 164 -8.03 -13.33 5.09
C ASP A 164 -6.68 -13.41 5.80
N MET A 165 -6.11 -12.25 6.12
CA MET A 165 -4.80 -12.15 6.77
C MET A 165 -4.88 -12.30 8.29
N ARG A 166 -6.09 -12.40 8.88
CA ARG A 166 -6.38 -12.55 10.32
C ARG A 166 -5.81 -11.46 11.22
N ARG A 167 -5.33 -10.39 10.62
CA ARG A 167 -4.82 -9.20 11.29
C ARG A 167 -5.09 -8.00 10.41
N ARG A 168 -5.10 -6.82 11.02
CA ARG A 168 -5.12 -5.57 10.26
C ARG A 168 -3.86 -5.50 9.38
N ILE A 169 -4.07 -5.18 8.11
CA ILE A 169 -3.01 -4.98 7.11
C ILE A 169 -3.10 -3.63 6.40
N GLY A 170 -4.14 -2.86 6.70
CA GLY A 170 -4.41 -1.59 6.04
C GLY A 170 -5.77 -1.02 6.42
N TYR A 171 -6.29 -0.17 5.55
CA TYR A 171 -7.60 0.43 5.68
C TYR A 171 -8.20 0.77 4.30
N VAL A 172 -9.48 1.08 4.30
CA VAL A 172 -10.17 1.65 3.13
C VAL A 172 -10.01 3.17 3.19
N GLY A 173 -9.20 3.71 2.28
CA GLY A 173 -9.02 5.13 1.99
C GLY A 173 -9.86 5.59 0.78
N GLY A 174 -9.40 6.65 0.10
CA GLY A 174 -10.21 7.35 -0.90
C GLY A 174 -11.32 8.19 -0.25
N GLU A 175 -12.11 8.88 -1.06
CA GLU A 175 -13.23 9.69 -0.56
C GLU A 175 -14.20 8.85 0.27
N SER A 176 -14.51 7.63 -0.19
CA SER A 176 -15.40 6.73 0.53
C SER A 176 -14.81 6.28 1.86
N GLY A 177 -13.49 6.06 1.92
CA GLY A 177 -12.79 5.71 3.14
C GLY A 177 -12.78 6.85 4.14
N ALA A 178 -12.48 8.06 3.67
CA ALA A 178 -12.50 9.29 4.47
C ALA A 178 -13.87 9.52 5.11
N ARG A 179 -14.97 9.43 4.34
CA ARG A 179 -16.33 9.55 4.85
C ARG A 179 -16.69 8.52 5.92
N ARG A 180 -16.10 7.32 5.84
CA ARG A 180 -16.37 6.19 6.74
C ARG A 180 -15.39 6.07 7.91
N GLY A 181 -14.51 7.05 8.10
CA GLY A 181 -13.52 7.02 9.19
C GLY A 181 -12.40 6.00 8.98
N LYS A 182 -12.00 5.75 7.73
CA LYS A 182 -10.93 4.82 7.32
C LYS A 182 -11.06 3.42 7.94
N PRO A 183 -12.11 2.65 7.58
CA PRO A 183 -12.34 1.31 8.12
C PRO A 183 -11.11 0.40 7.98
N ALA A 184 -10.78 -0.34 9.04
CA ALA A 184 -9.65 -1.26 9.02
C ALA A 184 -9.88 -2.41 8.03
N ALA A 185 -8.84 -2.75 7.28
CA ALA A 185 -8.82 -3.84 6.32
C ALA A 185 -8.01 -5.01 6.86
N THR A 186 -8.62 -6.20 6.87
CA THR A 186 -8.01 -7.46 7.31
C THR A 186 -7.81 -8.45 6.16
N ASN A 187 -8.40 -8.17 5.00
CA ASN A 187 -8.31 -9.02 3.82
C ASN A 187 -7.42 -8.36 2.78
N MET A 188 -6.68 -9.18 2.01
CA MET A 188 -5.91 -8.76 0.86
C MET A 188 -6.57 -9.31 -0.40
N GLN A 189 -6.85 -8.46 -1.39
CA GLN A 189 -7.11 -8.93 -2.73
C GLN A 189 -5.80 -8.94 -3.50
N LEU A 190 -5.41 -10.11 -3.99
CA LEU A 190 -4.22 -10.32 -4.81
C LEU A 190 -4.66 -10.83 -6.18
N ILE A 191 -4.22 -10.15 -7.24
CA ILE A 191 -4.53 -10.53 -8.62
C ILE A 191 -3.25 -10.97 -9.30
N THR A 192 -3.26 -12.16 -9.90
CA THR A 192 -2.14 -12.71 -10.66
C THR A 192 -2.58 -13.23 -12.03
N ASP A 193 -1.61 -13.38 -12.93
CA ASP A 193 -1.70 -14.17 -14.15
C ASP A 193 -0.59 -15.23 -14.08
N GLY A 194 -0.94 -16.48 -13.77
CA GLY A 194 0.04 -17.46 -13.31
C GLY A 194 0.79 -16.97 -12.06
N ASP A 195 2.13 -16.91 -12.13
CA ASP A 195 3.02 -16.36 -11.11
C ASP A 195 3.30 -14.85 -11.28
N ARG A 196 2.80 -14.24 -12.37
CA ARG A 196 2.94 -12.81 -12.62
C ARG A 196 2.02 -12.01 -11.73
N PHE A 197 2.60 -11.12 -10.94
CA PHE A 197 1.87 -10.16 -10.12
C PHE A 197 1.21 -9.09 -11.00
N ILE A 198 -0.10 -8.85 -10.79
CA ILE A 198 -0.86 -7.81 -11.47
C ILE A 198 -1.11 -6.60 -10.56
N THR A 199 -1.67 -6.85 -9.37
CA THR A 199 -1.86 -5.86 -8.29
C THR A 199 -2.24 -6.55 -6.98
N ALA A 200 -2.10 -5.84 -5.86
CA ALA A 200 -2.67 -6.24 -4.59
C ALA A 200 -3.06 -5.00 -3.78
N TYR A 201 -4.14 -5.10 -3.01
CA TYR A 201 -4.60 -4.04 -2.12
C TYR A 201 -5.43 -4.58 -0.95
N PRO A 202 -5.47 -3.88 0.21
CA PRO A 202 -6.34 -4.24 1.33
C PRO A 202 -7.81 -3.97 1.03
N LEU A 203 -8.67 -4.78 1.63
CA LEU A 203 -10.11 -4.55 1.69
C LEU A 203 -10.70 -5.03 3.02
N THR A 204 -11.90 -4.55 3.30
CA THR A 204 -12.73 -5.13 4.37
C THR A 204 -13.20 -6.54 3.96
N PRO A 205 -13.48 -7.43 4.94
CA PRO A 205 -14.07 -8.74 4.70
C PRO A 205 -15.34 -8.76 3.86
#